data_AF-A0A2M7KIT1-F1
#
_entry.id   AF-A0A2M7KIT1-F1
#
_cell.length_a   1.000
_cell.length_b   1.000
_cell.length_c   1.000
_cell.angle_alpha   90.00
_cell.angle_beta   90.00
_cell.angle_gamma   90.00
#
_symmetry.space_group_name_H-M   'P 1'
#
loop_
_entity.id
_entity.type
_entity.pdbx_description
1 polymer ?
#
loop_
_entity_poly.entity_id
_entity_poly.type
_entity_poly.pdbx_seq_one_letter_code
_entity_poly.pdbx_strand_id
1 'polypeptide(L)'
;MVDAAGLVLQNGPRQGAAILFHTWGQTEIGTLTWADDLRFESKDRTGFGCATAAGISAGKDCTFRLLWRRGLFALYLDDLLVQTYPTGQVTGRIGLWVQDGHATFDSIRAWGMNLPEDATAAP
;
A
#
# COMPACT_ATOMS: atom_id res chain seq x y z
N MET A 1 -0.43 -20.00 -8.46
CA MET A 1 -1.32 -19.16 -7.64
C MET A 1 -0.45 -18.64 -6.51
N VAL A 2 -0.39 -17.33 -6.29
CA VAL A 2 0.63 -16.71 -5.43
C VAL A 2 -0.06 -15.91 -4.36
N ASP A 3 0.03 -16.40 -3.13
CA ASP A 3 -0.60 -15.81 -1.96
C ASP A 3 -0.05 -14.40 -1.72
N ALA A 4 -0.96 -13.44 -1.58
CA ALA A 4 -0.61 -12.06 -1.29
C ALA A 4 -1.67 -11.39 -0.42
N ALA A 5 -1.23 -10.38 0.32
CA ALA A 5 -2.11 -9.52 1.09
C ALA A 5 -1.65 -8.07 0.97
N GLY A 6 -2.57 -7.13 1.16
CA GLY A 6 -2.20 -5.72 1.17
C GLY A 6 -3.39 -4.79 1.22
N LEU A 7 -3.21 -3.63 0.60
CA LEU A 7 -4.05 -2.44 0.80
C LEU A 7 -4.51 -1.88 -0.54
N VAL A 8 -5.67 -1.24 -0.54
CA VAL A 8 -6.21 -0.53 -1.71
C VAL A 8 -6.58 0.89 -1.32
N LEU A 9 -5.99 1.88 -1.98
CA LEU A 9 -6.38 3.27 -1.88
C LEU A 9 -7.38 3.58 -2.99
N GLN A 10 -8.65 3.72 -2.63
CA GLN A 10 -9.71 3.91 -3.61
C GLN A 10 -9.56 5.28 -4.29
N ASN A 11 -9.48 5.31 -5.62
CA ASN A 11 -9.38 6.52 -6.43
C ASN A 11 -10.53 6.67 -7.45
N GLY A 12 -11.51 5.76 -7.44
CA GLY A 12 -12.74 5.85 -8.22
C GLY A 12 -13.83 4.91 -7.67
N PRO A 13 -15.02 4.85 -8.29
CA PRO A 13 -16.13 4.03 -7.79
C PRO A 13 -15.81 2.54 -7.68
N ARG A 14 -15.05 2.00 -8.64
CA ARG A 14 -14.69 0.58 -8.71
C ARG A 14 -13.21 0.37 -9.06
N GLN A 15 -12.35 1.27 -8.58
CA GLN A 15 -10.92 1.20 -8.79
C GLN A 15 -10.11 1.87 -7.67
N GLY A 16 -8.86 1.44 -7.53
CA GLY A 16 -7.91 2.00 -6.57
C GLY A 16 -6.46 1.67 -6.90
N ALA A 17 -5.56 2.44 -6.33
CA ALA A 17 -4.15 2.09 -6.28
C ALA A 17 -3.97 0.99 -5.23
N ALA A 18 -3.50 -0.18 -5.63
CA ALA A 18 -3.33 -1.32 -4.76
C ALA A 18 -1.86 -1.62 -4.52
N ILE A 19 -1.58 -2.08 -3.31
CA ILE A 19 -0.28 -2.54 -2.83
C ILE A 19 -0.48 -4.00 -2.46
N LEU A 20 0.32 -4.89 -3.02
CA LEU A 20 0.36 -6.31 -2.66
C LEU A 20 1.73 -6.68 -2.13
N PHE A 21 1.75 -7.29 -0.95
CA PHE A 21 2.90 -8.01 -0.44
C PHE A 21 2.72 -9.49 -0.73
N HIS A 22 3.56 -10.04 -1.60
CA HIS A 22 3.55 -11.46 -1.88
C HIS A 22 4.45 -12.23 -0.92
N THR A 23 4.11 -13.49 -0.66
CA THR A 23 4.82 -14.37 0.28
C THR A 23 6.20 -14.87 -0.21
N TRP A 24 6.56 -14.58 -1.47
CA TRP A 24 7.82 -14.97 -2.11
C TRP A 24 8.84 -13.82 -2.20
N GLY A 25 8.69 -12.79 -1.36
CA GLY A 25 9.64 -11.68 -1.26
C GLY A 25 9.50 -10.61 -2.35
N GLN A 26 8.28 -10.42 -2.87
CA GLN A 26 7.97 -9.38 -3.84
C GLN A 26 6.83 -8.49 -3.33
N THR A 27 6.95 -7.17 -3.54
CA THR A 27 5.86 -6.21 -3.41
C THR A 27 5.50 -5.69 -4.79
N GLU A 28 4.21 -5.68 -5.11
CA GLU A 28 3.69 -5.03 -6.32
C GLU A 28 2.82 -3.83 -5.98
N ILE A 29 2.93 -2.76 -6.76
CA ILE A 29 2.00 -1.63 -6.72
C ILE A 29 1.37 -1.51 -8.09
N GLY A 30 0.05 -1.31 -8.13
CA GLY A 30 -0.67 -1.27 -9.38
C GLY A 30 -2.09 -0.74 -9.25
N THR A 31 -2.88 -0.95 -10.29
CA THR A 31 -4.29 -0.60 -10.31
C THR A 31 -5.13 -1.84 -10.06
N LEU A 32 -5.98 -1.79 -9.05
CA LEU A 32 -7.04 -2.78 -8.85
C LEU A 32 -8.36 -2.22 -9.38
N THR A 33 -9.05 -2.97 -10.21
CA THR A 33 -10.43 -2.69 -10.65
C THR A 33 -11.35 -3.83 -10.19
N TRP A 34 -12.58 -3.49 -9.82
CA TRP A 34 -13.57 -4.46 -9.30
C TRP A 34 -14.97 -4.18 -9.87
N ALA A 35 -15.03 -3.92 -11.18
CA ALA A 35 -16.29 -3.64 -11.86
C ALA A 35 -17.13 -4.91 -12.03
N ASP A 36 -16.73 -5.77 -12.96
CA ASP A 36 -17.40 -7.04 -13.25
C ASP A 36 -16.54 -8.21 -12.75
N ASP A 37 -15.22 -8.11 -12.95
CA ASP A 37 -14.22 -8.99 -12.39
C ASP A 37 -13.22 -8.20 -11.54
N LEU A 38 -12.65 -8.87 -10.53
CA LEU A 38 -11.51 -8.35 -9.78
C LEU A 38 -10.24 -8.51 -10.63
N ARG A 39 -9.67 -7.39 -11.08
CA ARG A 39 -8.46 -7.39 -11.92
C ARG A 39 -7.41 -6.47 -11.33
N PHE A 40 -6.21 -7.01 -11.18
CA PHE A 40 -5.03 -6.26 -10.78
C PHE A 40 -4.07 -6.11 -11.95
N GLU A 41 -3.61 -4.89 -12.19
CA GLU A 41 -2.57 -4.57 -13.16
C GLU A 41 -1.37 -3.96 -12.44
N SER A 42 -0.30 -4.75 -12.33
CA SER A 42 0.97 -4.34 -11.76
C SER A 42 1.59 -3.20 -12.58
N LYS A 43 1.99 -2.12 -11.90
CA LYS A 43 2.66 -0.96 -12.51
C LYS A 43 4.10 -0.81 -12.02
N ASP A 44 4.38 -1.28 -10.82
CA ASP A 44 5.70 -1.27 -10.21
C ASP A 44 5.93 -2.54 -9.39
N ARG A 45 7.18 -3.00 -9.35
CA ARG A 45 7.60 -4.24 -8.70
C ARG A 45 8.89 -4.01 -7.94
N THR A 46 8.87 -4.41 -6.68
CA THR A 46 10.02 -4.39 -5.80
C THR A 46 10.26 -5.80 -5.27
N GLY A 47 11.49 -6.31 -5.37
CA GLY A 47 11.78 -7.68 -4.98
C GLY A 47 13.26 -8.01 -5.04
N PHE A 48 13.57 -9.26 -5.39
CA PHE A 48 14.96 -9.73 -5.48
C PHE A 48 15.84 -8.81 -6.34
N GLY A 49 16.99 -8.40 -5.79
CA GLY A 49 17.92 -7.48 -6.43
C GLY A 49 17.64 -5.99 -6.20
N CYS A 50 16.53 -5.64 -5.53
CA CYS A 50 16.28 -4.27 -5.08
C CYS A 50 16.91 -4.04 -3.69
N ALA A 51 17.53 -2.88 -3.48
CA ALA A 51 18.13 -2.50 -2.18
C ALA A 51 17.09 -1.94 -1.21
N THR A 52 16.00 -2.69 -0.98
CA THR A 52 14.85 -2.27 -0.17
C THR A 52 14.07 -3.47 0.35
N ALA A 53 13.22 -3.28 1.37
CA ALA A 53 12.33 -4.32 1.87
C ALA A 53 11.26 -4.69 0.81
N ALA A 54 10.87 -5.96 0.74
CA ALA A 54 9.87 -6.43 -0.21
C ALA A 54 9.19 -7.73 0.23
N GLY A 55 7.92 -7.88 -0.14
CA GLY A 55 7.09 -9.04 0.18
C GLY A 55 6.89 -9.28 1.67
N ILE A 56 6.26 -10.38 2.02
CA ILE A 56 6.06 -10.84 3.40
C ILE A 56 6.44 -12.32 3.51
N SER A 57 6.56 -12.84 4.72
CA SER A 57 6.77 -14.28 4.95
C SER A 57 5.47 -14.94 5.41
N ALA A 58 5.11 -16.07 4.79
CA ALA A 58 3.94 -16.84 5.21
C ALA A 58 4.06 -17.31 6.67
N GLY A 59 2.97 -17.17 7.43
CA GLY A 59 2.91 -17.60 8.84
C GLY A 59 3.75 -16.76 9.81
N LYS A 60 4.28 -15.61 9.38
CA LYS A 60 4.98 -14.66 10.23
C LYS A 60 4.23 -13.33 10.28
N ASP A 61 4.13 -12.78 11.47
CA ASP A 61 3.64 -11.44 11.65
C ASP A 61 4.65 -10.44 11.06
N CYS A 62 4.12 -9.37 10.48
CA CYS A 62 4.88 -8.22 10.02
C CYS A 62 4.09 -6.96 10.32
N THR A 63 4.79 -5.84 10.35
CA THR A 63 4.19 -4.52 10.56
C THR A 63 4.29 -3.73 9.27
N PHE A 64 3.29 -2.89 8.99
CA PHE A 64 3.33 -1.98 7.86
C PHE A 64 2.96 -0.56 8.29
N ARG A 65 3.50 0.42 7.58
CA ARG A 65 3.09 1.83 7.73
C ARG A 65 2.94 2.45 6.36
N LEU A 66 1.79 3.09 6.16
CA LEU A 66 1.53 3.86 4.96
C LEU A 66 1.44 5.34 5.34
N LEU A 67 2.37 6.13 4.81
CA LEU A 67 2.38 7.58 5.00
C LEU A 67 1.95 8.22 3.69
N TRP A 68 0.81 8.90 3.67
CA TRP A 68 0.26 9.52 2.47
C TRP A 68 0.17 11.04 2.61
N ARG A 69 0.70 11.78 1.62
CA ARG A 69 0.64 13.24 1.56
C ARG A 69 0.75 13.74 0.13
N ARG A 70 -0.09 14.71 -0.24
CA ARG A 70 -0.04 15.42 -1.53
C ARG A 70 0.04 14.50 -2.76
N GLY A 71 -0.72 13.40 -2.76
CA GLY A 71 -0.80 12.49 -3.91
C GLY A 71 0.37 11.52 -4.06
N LEU A 72 1.20 11.36 -3.02
CA LEU A 72 2.27 10.37 -2.94
C LEU A 72 2.15 9.61 -1.61
N PHE A 73 2.40 8.31 -1.62
CA PHE A 73 2.64 7.57 -0.38
C PHE A 73 4.09 7.11 -0.27
N ALA A 74 4.54 6.95 0.97
CA ALA A 74 5.68 6.15 1.36
C ALA A 74 5.18 4.91 2.09
N LEU A 75 5.66 3.75 1.67
CA LEU A 75 5.30 2.47 2.22
C LEU A 75 6.48 1.91 3.01
N TYR A 76 6.21 1.47 4.24
CA TYR A 76 7.17 0.81 5.10
C TYR A 76 6.67 -0.57 5.49
N LEU A 77 7.60 -1.51 5.59
CA LEU A 77 7.38 -2.86 6.09
C LEU A 77 8.46 -3.15 7.14
N ASP A 78 8.06 -3.55 8.34
CA ASP A 78 8.95 -3.76 9.48
C ASP A 78 9.90 -2.57 9.71
N ASP A 79 9.31 -1.37 9.66
CA ASP A 79 9.98 -0.06 9.76
C ASP A 79 11.06 0.23 8.70
N LEU A 80 11.22 -0.64 7.70
CA LEU A 80 12.06 -0.39 6.54
C LEU A 80 11.24 0.21 5.39
N LEU A 81 11.77 1.26 4.77
CA LEU A 81 11.16 1.82 3.56
C LEU A 81 11.15 0.73 2.49
N VAL A 82 9.98 0.48 1.90
CA VAL A 82 9.79 -0.37 0.72
C VAL A 82 9.96 0.49 -0.53
N GLN A 83 9.11 1.51 -0.69
CA GLN A 83 9.21 2.48 -1.77
C GLN A 83 8.26 3.67 -1.56
N THR A 84 8.41 4.68 -2.40
CA THR A 84 7.44 5.77 -2.57
C THR A 84 6.72 5.61 -3.90
N TYR A 85 5.43 6.00 -3.95
CA TYR A 85 4.64 5.83 -5.16
C TYR A 85 3.61 6.96 -5.34
N PRO A 86 3.45 7.51 -6.57
CA PRO A 86 2.43 8.50 -6.87
C PRO A 86 1.04 7.86 -6.96
N THR A 87 0.13 8.24 -6.07
CA THR A 87 -1.25 7.69 -6.04
C THR A 87 -2.22 8.43 -6.94
N GLY A 88 -1.88 9.67 -7.33
CA GLY A 88 -2.85 10.62 -7.83
C GLY A 88 -3.89 11.00 -6.77
N GLN A 89 -5.08 11.41 -7.21
CA GLN A 89 -6.21 11.67 -6.31
C GLN A 89 -6.78 10.36 -5.75
N VAL A 90 -7.03 10.34 -4.44
CA VAL A 90 -7.72 9.24 -3.76
C VAL A 90 -8.91 9.79 -2.99
N THR A 91 -9.90 8.94 -2.75
CA THR A 91 -11.17 9.28 -2.08
C THR A 91 -11.06 9.33 -0.55
N GLY A 92 -9.93 8.89 0.01
CA GLY A 92 -9.73 8.70 1.44
C GLY A 92 -10.20 7.34 1.99
N ARG A 93 -10.83 6.49 1.16
CA ARG A 93 -11.17 5.12 1.54
C ARG A 93 -9.97 4.18 1.35
N ILE A 94 -9.74 3.35 2.36
CA ILE A 94 -8.71 2.31 2.37
C ILE A 94 -9.41 0.96 2.45
N GLY A 95 -9.11 0.06 1.53
CA GLY A 95 -9.54 -1.32 1.52
C GLY A 95 -8.40 -2.26 1.95
N LEU A 96 -8.77 -3.40 2.52
CA LEU A 96 -7.88 -4.53 2.72
C LEU A 96 -8.10 -5.51 1.58
N TRP A 97 -7.04 -6.12 1.09
CA TRP A 97 -7.12 -7.07 -0.01
C TRP A 97 -6.27 -8.30 0.29
N VAL A 98 -6.84 -9.47 0.03
CA VAL A 98 -6.18 -10.77 0.09
C VAL A 98 -6.39 -11.45 -1.26
N GLN A 99 -5.31 -11.99 -1.81
CA GLN A 99 -5.31 -12.77 -3.03
C GLN A 99 -4.88 -14.19 -2.70
N ASP A 100 -5.71 -15.15 -3.10
CA ASP A 100 -5.41 -16.58 -3.07
C ASP A 100 -4.88 -17.11 -1.72
N GLY A 101 -5.44 -16.62 -0.60
CA GLY A 101 -4.99 -17.02 0.72
C GLY A 101 -5.82 -16.46 1.87
N HIS A 102 -5.23 -16.45 3.06
CA HIS A 102 -5.82 -15.88 4.27
C HIS A 102 -4.80 -14.97 4.95
N ALA A 103 -5.23 -13.78 5.35
CA ALA A 103 -4.42 -12.84 6.12
C ALA A 103 -5.25 -12.26 7.27
N THR A 104 -4.60 -12.14 8.43
CA THR A 104 -5.15 -11.43 9.58
C THR A 104 -4.59 -10.03 9.59
N PHE A 105 -5.46 -9.03 9.63
CA PHE A 105 -5.06 -7.65 9.86
C PHE A 105 -5.49 -7.26 11.27
N ASP A 106 -4.52 -7.03 12.15
CA ASP A 106 -4.77 -6.63 13.53
C ASP A 106 -4.20 -5.23 13.81
N SER A 107 -4.70 -4.58 14.85
CA SER A 107 -4.16 -3.32 15.38
C SER A 107 -4.06 -2.19 14.35
N ILE A 108 -4.94 -2.19 13.34
CA ILE A 108 -5.02 -1.13 12.33
C ILE A 108 -5.41 0.18 12.99
N ARG A 109 -4.59 1.21 12.76
CA ARG A 109 -4.82 2.56 13.24
C ARG A 109 -4.56 3.56 12.12
N ALA A 110 -5.27 4.67 12.16
CA ALA A 110 -5.12 5.76 11.20
C ALA A 110 -5.05 7.10 11.94
N TRP A 111 -4.27 8.02 11.40
CA TRP A 111 -4.09 9.37 11.92
C TRP A 111 -4.09 10.38 10.77
N GLY A 112 -4.58 11.59 11.03
CA GLY A 112 -4.42 12.71 10.11
C GLY A 112 -2.97 13.18 10.09
N MET A 113 -2.38 13.29 8.90
CA MET A 113 -1.04 13.85 8.75
C MET A 113 -1.11 15.37 8.75
N ASN A 114 -1.17 15.95 9.94
CA ASN A 114 -1.12 17.39 10.14
C ASN A 114 0.35 17.80 10.27
N LEU A 115 0.79 18.77 9.47
CA LEU A 115 1.97 19.55 9.83
C LEU A 115 1.50 20.73 10.68
N PRO A 116 2.30 21.21 11.64
CA PRO A 116 2.08 22.53 12.21
C PRO A 116 1.97 23.53 11.05
N GLU A 117 0.97 24.42 11.09
CA GLU A 117 0.93 25.54 10.14
C GLU A 117 2.25 26.30 10.24
N ASP A 118 2.85 26.64 9.10
CA ASP A 118 4.12 27.37 9.03
C ASP A 118 4.03 28.59 9.97
N ALA A 119 4.82 28.59 11.04
CA ALA A 119 4.92 29.70 11.98
C ALA A 119 5.62 30.95 11.39
N THR A 120 5.69 31.06 10.05
CA THR A 120 6.33 32.18 9.36
C THR A 120 5.69 32.44 8.01
N ALA A 121 4.41 32.83 8.02
CA ALA A 121 3.82 33.60 6.94
C ALA A 121 3.13 34.83 7.56
N ALA A 122 3.93 35.69 8.19
CA ALA A 122 3.53 37.07 8.43
C ALA A 122 4.01 37.92 7.23
N PRO A 123 3.18 38.83 6.72
CA PRO A 123 3.45 39.64 5.51
C PRO A 123 4.63 40.60 5.67
#